data_AF-A0A2J6S2A2-F1
#
_entry.id   AF-A0A2J6S2A2-F1
#
_cell.length_a   1.000
_cell.length_b   1.000
_cell.length_c   1.000
_cell.angle_alpha   90.00
_cell.angle_beta   90.00
_cell.angle_gamma   90.00
#
_symmetry.space_group_name_H-M   'P 1'
#
loop_
_entity.id
_entity.type
_entity.pdbx_description
1 polymer ?
#
loop_
_entity_poly.entity_id
_entity_poly.type
_entity_poly.pdbx_seq_one_letter_code
_entity_poly.pdbx_strand_id
1 'polypeptide(L)'
;MKATFTRFRWRRYVLGPNITKEKFACLGRSDEVIALLKRLPYIKMNNNYEYMIAPQTYQCDYRRNHFQSPAFTNSRPPYEIPYGFEYPPWVVPSTYGKNDGSYLMLDTTDGTVTDYRVTGGGYPPDYEDGDPRSWRNECEDRTLKLEDFLNEWKAKHQTITWMSLTLGHPEIWWIDYRSDPQKTTEFREIQEIIHANGWPVDFNREECKQVLENWNV
;
A
#
# COMPACT_ATOMS: atom_id res chain seq x y z
N MET A 1 7.11 20.04 -37.03
CA MET A 1 6.85 20.43 -35.64
C MET A 1 7.73 19.54 -34.76
N LYS A 2 8.80 20.06 -34.16
CA LYS A 2 9.81 19.25 -33.43
C LYS A 2 9.34 19.03 -31.99
N ALA A 3 9.19 17.77 -31.59
CA ALA A 3 8.87 17.41 -30.21
C ALA A 3 10.12 17.55 -29.32
N THR A 4 10.03 18.45 -28.34
CA THR A 4 11.08 18.68 -27.35
C THR A 4 10.97 17.59 -26.27
N PHE A 5 11.96 16.70 -26.19
CA PHE A 5 12.08 15.74 -25.09
C PHE A 5 12.49 16.47 -23.81
N THR A 6 11.54 16.62 -22.89
CA THR A 6 11.81 17.15 -21.56
C THR A 6 12.58 16.11 -20.75
N ARG A 7 13.90 16.27 -20.62
CA ARG A 7 14.72 15.53 -19.66
C ARG A 7 14.14 15.71 -18.25
N PHE A 8 13.75 14.62 -17.60
CA PHE A 8 13.48 14.58 -16.17
C PHE A 8 14.78 14.97 -15.42
N ARG A 9 14.88 16.24 -15.02
CA ARG A 9 15.88 16.69 -14.06
C ARG A 9 15.36 16.33 -12.67
N TRP A 10 16.02 15.38 -12.01
CA TRP A 10 15.97 15.25 -10.55
C TRP A 10 16.46 16.57 -9.93
N ARG A 11 15.55 17.51 -9.67
CA ARG A 11 15.87 18.69 -8.88
C ARG A 11 16.02 18.22 -7.43
N ARG A 12 17.28 18.10 -6.98
CA ARG A 12 17.62 18.09 -5.55
C ARG A 12 17.15 19.41 -4.93
N TYR A 13 15.95 19.41 -4.37
CA TYR A 13 15.62 20.24 -3.23
C TYR A 13 15.37 19.29 -2.06
N VAL A 14 16.46 18.90 -1.39
CA VAL A 14 16.39 18.14 -0.14
C VAL A 14 16.21 19.16 0.97
N LEU A 15 14.96 19.56 1.22
CA LEU A 15 14.54 19.70 2.61
C LEU A 15 14.06 18.31 2.96
N GLY A 16 14.80 17.60 3.82
CA GLY A 16 14.36 16.30 4.33
C GLY A 16 12.94 16.42 4.90
N PRO A 17 12.17 15.32 4.93
CA PRO A 17 10.84 15.34 5.50
C PRO A 17 10.92 15.92 6.92
N ASN A 18 10.02 16.86 7.27
CA ASN A 18 10.00 17.49 8.59
C ASN A 18 9.38 16.54 9.63
N ILE A 19 9.94 15.34 9.71
CA ILE A 19 9.63 14.26 10.63
C ILE A 19 10.67 14.37 11.73
N THR A 20 10.26 14.81 12.92
CA THR A 20 11.11 14.89 14.11
C THR A 20 10.42 14.20 15.29
N LYS A 21 11.18 13.86 16.33
CA LYS A 21 10.63 13.20 17.52
C LYS A 21 9.59 14.08 18.19
N GLU A 22 9.83 15.39 18.23
CA GLU A 22 8.95 16.38 18.84
C GLU A 22 7.64 16.50 18.07
N LYS A 23 7.70 16.54 16.74
CA LYS A 23 6.51 16.62 15.88
C LYS A 23 5.67 15.35 15.91
N PHE A 24 6.32 14.20 16.03
CA PHE A 24 5.68 12.89 16.01
C PHE A 24 5.45 12.34 17.43
N ALA A 25 5.64 13.17 18.46
CA ALA A 25 5.57 12.75 19.86
C ALA A 25 4.22 12.14 20.21
N CYS A 26 3.12 12.65 19.64
CA CYS A 26 1.76 12.12 19.87
C CYS A 26 1.55 10.70 19.31
N LEU A 27 2.41 10.22 18.40
CA LEU A 27 2.36 8.84 17.93
C LEU A 27 3.05 7.86 18.89
N GLY A 28 3.78 8.35 19.90
CA GLY A 28 4.45 7.50 20.90
C GLY A 28 5.48 6.53 20.32
N ARG A 29 6.10 6.86 19.19
CA ARG A 29 7.01 5.95 18.46
C ARG A 29 8.44 5.98 18.99
N SER A 30 9.14 4.85 18.83
CA SER A 30 10.55 4.72 19.20
C SER A 30 11.46 5.60 18.32
N ASP A 31 12.66 5.90 18.81
CA ASP A 31 13.65 6.67 18.04
C ASP A 31 14.05 5.97 16.73
N GLU A 32 14.03 4.63 16.74
CA GLU A 32 14.30 3.81 15.55
C GLU A 32 13.21 3.98 14.49
N VAL A 33 11.93 3.94 14.87
CA VAL A 33 10.82 4.21 13.95
C VAL A 33 10.93 5.63 13.39
N ILE A 34 11.21 6.64 14.23
CA ILE A 34 11.39 8.02 13.74
C ILE A 34 12.58 8.12 12.77
N ALA A 35 13.68 7.40 13.02
CA ALA A 35 14.84 7.36 12.13
C ALA A 35 14.51 6.68 10.79
N LEU A 36 13.72 5.60 10.81
CA LEU A 36 13.22 4.92 9.61
C LEU A 36 12.33 5.86 8.79
N LEU A 37 11.33 6.47 9.42
CA LEU A 37 10.39 7.37 8.76
C LEU A 37 11.08 8.55 8.08
N LYS A 38 12.20 9.05 8.62
CA LYS A 38 13.01 10.10 7.97
C LYS A 38 13.66 9.66 6.65
N ARG A 39 13.88 8.35 6.47
CA ARG A 39 14.69 7.77 5.38
C ARG A 39 13.86 7.07 4.30
N LEU A 40 12.58 6.81 4.54
CA LEU A 40 11.73 6.11 3.58
C LEU A 40 11.58 6.87 2.25
N PRO A 41 11.60 6.16 1.11
CA PRO A 41 11.42 6.75 -0.22
C PRO A 41 9.94 6.97 -0.53
N TYR A 42 9.32 7.91 0.16
CA TYR A 42 7.88 8.18 0.00
C TYR A 42 7.48 8.61 -1.41
N ILE A 43 6.43 7.98 -1.93
CA ILE A 43 5.77 8.35 -3.18
C ILE A 43 4.98 9.64 -2.93
N LYS A 44 5.30 10.70 -3.68
CA LYS A 44 4.60 11.99 -3.55
C LYS A 44 3.17 11.84 -4.08
N MET A 45 2.19 11.89 -3.18
CA MET A 45 0.80 12.01 -3.57
C MET A 45 0.53 13.42 -4.10
N ASN A 46 -0.15 13.53 -5.25
CA ASN A 46 -0.72 14.80 -5.67
C ASN A 46 -2.09 14.95 -4.96
N ASN A 47 -2.51 16.18 -4.67
CA ASN A 47 -3.66 16.44 -3.79
C ASN A 47 -5.01 15.91 -4.31
N ASN A 48 -5.05 15.31 -5.50
CA ASN A 48 -6.29 14.88 -6.15
C ASN A 48 -6.45 13.36 -6.24
N TYR A 49 -5.38 12.56 -6.11
CA TYR A 49 -5.47 11.10 -6.24
C TYR A 49 -4.49 10.35 -5.33
N GLU A 50 -5.02 9.39 -4.58
CA GLU A 50 -4.23 8.40 -3.84
C GLU A 50 -4.05 7.17 -4.73
N TYR A 51 -2.84 6.60 -4.75
CA TYR A 51 -2.55 5.40 -5.54
C TYR A 51 -2.84 4.17 -4.70
N MET A 52 -3.74 3.30 -5.15
CA MET A 52 -3.87 1.97 -4.55
C MET A 52 -2.66 1.14 -4.95
N ILE A 53 -2.08 0.43 -3.98
CA ILE A 53 -0.95 -0.49 -4.17
C ILE A 53 -1.36 -1.96 -4.00
N ALA A 54 -2.49 -2.18 -3.34
CA ALA A 54 -3.26 -3.43 -3.25
C ALA A 54 -4.76 -3.08 -3.14
N PRO A 55 -5.71 -4.02 -3.30
CA PRO A 55 -7.13 -3.80 -3.07
C PRO A 55 -7.42 -2.96 -1.82
N GLN A 56 -8.10 -1.81 -2.00
CA GLN A 56 -8.45 -0.85 -0.93
C GLN A 56 -7.28 -0.37 -0.04
N THR A 57 -6.05 -0.57 -0.49
CA THR A 57 -4.83 -0.38 0.30
C THR A 57 -3.91 0.64 -0.35
N TYR A 58 -3.43 1.57 0.47
CA TYR A 58 -2.66 2.75 0.04
C TYR A 58 -1.34 2.85 0.80
N GLN A 59 -0.36 3.53 0.22
CA GLN A 59 0.92 3.79 0.88
C GLN A 59 0.81 4.87 1.97
N CYS A 60 1.48 4.68 3.11
CA CYS A 60 1.63 5.75 4.10
C CYS A 60 2.62 6.82 3.59
N ASP A 61 2.22 8.09 3.59
CA ASP A 61 3.14 9.23 3.40
C ASP A 61 3.14 10.13 4.65
N TYR A 62 4.07 9.85 5.56
CA TYR A 62 4.25 10.60 6.81
C TYR A 62 4.72 12.06 6.61
N ARG A 63 4.90 12.51 5.37
CA ARG A 63 5.22 13.91 5.05
C ARG A 63 3.99 14.75 4.78
N ARG A 64 2.79 14.14 4.70
CA ARG A 64 1.55 14.83 4.36
C ARG A 64 1.26 15.97 5.34
N ASN A 65 0.55 16.98 4.85
CA ASN A 65 0.28 18.21 5.59
C ASN A 65 -0.39 17.98 6.96
N HIS A 66 -1.20 16.94 7.11
CA HIS A 66 -1.85 16.65 8.39
C HIS A 66 -0.84 16.22 9.47
N PHE A 67 0.26 15.52 9.12
CA PHE A 67 1.38 15.24 10.04
C PHE A 67 2.23 16.47 10.34
N GLN A 68 2.07 17.53 9.54
CA GLN A 68 2.79 18.78 9.70
C GLN A 68 1.95 19.85 10.41
N SER A 69 0.66 19.59 10.61
CA SER A 69 -0.28 20.51 11.23
C SER A 69 -0.08 20.55 12.75
N PRO A 70 -0.07 21.73 13.39
CA PRO A 70 -0.11 21.84 14.84
C PRO A 70 -1.32 21.15 15.48
N ALA A 71 -2.41 20.96 14.72
CA ALA A 71 -3.63 20.28 15.18
C ALA A 71 -3.52 18.74 15.18
N PHE A 72 -2.43 18.18 14.67
CA PHE A 72 -2.17 16.73 14.64
C PHE A 72 -2.27 16.07 16.03
N THR A 73 -2.09 16.84 17.10
CA THR A 73 -2.20 16.35 18.47
C THR A 73 -3.64 16.14 18.96
N ASN A 74 -4.66 16.72 18.30
CA ASN A 74 -6.02 16.85 18.86
C ASN A 74 -7.17 16.35 17.95
N SER A 75 -6.88 15.88 16.74
CA SER A 75 -7.90 15.40 15.78
C SER A 75 -7.88 13.87 15.65
N ARG A 76 -9.00 13.29 15.16
CA ARG A 76 -9.08 11.87 14.73
C ARG A 76 -7.78 11.46 14.02
N PRO A 77 -7.18 10.30 14.37
CA PRO A 77 -5.95 9.86 13.75
C PRO A 77 -6.11 9.82 12.23
N PRO A 78 -5.08 10.23 11.46
CA PRO A 78 -5.12 10.14 10.01
C PRO A 78 -5.25 8.67 9.59
N TYR A 79 -5.68 8.42 8.35
CA TYR A 79 -5.91 7.05 7.87
C TYR A 79 -4.67 6.16 7.98
N GLU A 80 -3.48 6.76 7.92
CA GLU A 80 -2.19 6.11 8.15
C GLU A 80 -2.02 5.49 9.55
N ILE A 81 -2.94 5.74 10.48
CA ILE A 81 -2.95 5.21 11.84
C ILE A 81 -4.27 4.42 12.04
N PRO A 82 -4.21 3.09 12.23
CA PRO A 82 -5.42 2.28 12.37
C PRO A 82 -6.23 2.72 13.60
N TYR A 83 -7.50 3.03 13.40
CA TYR A 83 -8.38 3.51 14.48
C TYR A 83 -8.75 2.36 15.41
N GLY A 84 -8.57 2.57 16.73
CA GLY A 84 -8.96 1.60 17.75
C GLY A 84 -8.01 0.42 17.93
N PHE A 85 -6.88 0.41 17.22
CA PHE A 85 -5.86 -0.64 17.34
C PHE A 85 -4.63 -0.10 18.07
N GLU A 86 -4.29 -0.72 19.19
CA GLU A 86 -3.08 -0.40 19.96
C GLU A 86 -1.93 -1.30 19.52
N TYR A 87 -0.78 -0.70 19.23
CA TYR A 87 0.41 -1.42 18.80
C TYR A 87 1.68 -0.77 19.32
N PRO A 88 2.76 -1.55 19.56
CA PRO A 88 3.92 -1.06 20.27
C PRO A 88 4.65 0.13 19.61
N PRO A 89 5.43 0.91 20.38
CA PRO A 89 6.23 2.03 19.87
C PRO A 89 7.20 1.72 18.73
N TRP A 90 7.67 0.47 18.64
CA TRP A 90 8.59 -0.03 17.60
C TRP A 90 7.88 -0.58 16.35
N VAL A 91 6.55 -0.51 16.32
CA VAL A 91 5.73 -0.94 15.18
C VAL A 91 5.20 0.28 14.44
N VAL A 92 5.21 0.22 13.10
CA VAL A 92 4.74 1.30 12.23
C VAL A 92 3.95 0.78 11.02
N PRO A 93 2.77 1.34 10.73
CA PRO A 93 2.05 1.03 9.48
C PRO A 93 2.83 1.49 8.25
N SER A 94 3.18 0.56 7.37
CA SER A 94 3.79 0.90 6.07
C SER A 94 2.75 1.22 5.00
N THR A 95 1.52 0.77 5.20
CA THR A 95 0.36 1.01 4.36
C THR A 95 -0.84 1.35 5.25
N TYR A 96 -1.89 1.86 4.63
CA TYR A 96 -3.19 1.97 5.27
C TYR A 96 -4.30 1.40 4.41
N GLY A 97 -5.23 0.74 5.07
CA GLY A 97 -6.48 0.26 4.49
C GLY A 97 -7.61 1.26 4.68
N LYS A 98 -8.35 1.54 3.61
CA LYS A 98 -9.77 1.93 3.72
C LYS A 98 -10.61 0.64 3.73
N ASN A 99 -11.92 0.69 3.98
CA ASN A 99 -12.85 -0.45 3.85
C ASN A 99 -12.20 -1.79 4.28
N ASP A 100 -11.84 -2.65 3.32
CA ASP A 100 -11.22 -3.99 3.53
C ASP A 100 -9.71 -4.06 3.20
N GLY A 101 -9.05 -2.91 3.15
CA GLY A 101 -7.62 -2.80 2.85
C GLY A 101 -6.72 -3.13 4.03
N SER A 102 -5.46 -3.35 3.72
CA SER A 102 -4.43 -3.83 4.65
C SER A 102 -3.60 -2.69 5.24
N TYR A 103 -3.36 -2.77 6.55
CA TYR A 103 -2.27 -2.08 7.23
C TYR A 103 -1.13 -3.09 7.40
N LEU A 104 -0.03 -2.87 6.70
CA LEU A 104 1.18 -3.67 6.91
C LEU A 104 1.92 -3.13 8.12
N MET A 105 1.74 -3.79 9.26
CA MET A 105 2.31 -3.41 10.54
C MET A 105 3.76 -3.89 10.60
N LEU A 106 4.70 -2.99 10.29
CA LEU A 106 6.14 -3.29 10.29
C LEU A 106 6.69 -3.23 11.70
N ASP A 107 7.19 -4.36 12.19
CA ASP A 107 7.98 -4.46 13.40
C ASP A 107 9.45 -4.14 13.09
N THR A 108 9.95 -3.02 13.57
CA THR A 108 11.33 -2.61 13.27
C THR A 108 12.38 -3.44 13.99
N THR A 109 11.99 -4.22 15.01
CA THR A 109 12.94 -4.99 15.82
C THR A 109 13.39 -6.28 15.13
N ASP A 110 12.54 -6.86 14.29
CA ASP A 110 12.81 -8.12 13.57
C ASP A 110 12.64 -8.01 12.04
N GLY A 111 12.19 -6.86 11.54
CA GLY A 111 11.98 -6.59 10.11
C GLY A 111 10.82 -7.39 9.49
N THR A 112 9.88 -7.86 10.31
CA THR A 112 8.67 -8.56 9.86
C THR A 112 7.48 -7.62 9.75
N VAL A 113 6.52 -8.00 8.91
CA VAL A 113 5.23 -7.34 8.78
C VAL A 113 4.13 -8.33 9.15
N THR A 114 3.10 -7.83 9.83
CA THR A 114 1.85 -8.54 10.05
C THR A 114 0.72 -7.75 9.39
N ASP A 115 -0.13 -8.43 8.61
CA ASP A 115 -1.28 -7.77 7.96
C ASP A 115 -2.36 -7.49 9.01
N TYR A 116 -2.77 -6.23 9.17
CA TYR A 116 -3.90 -5.84 10.00
C TYR A 116 -5.02 -5.27 9.13
N ARG A 117 -6.24 -5.76 9.32
CA ARG A 117 -7.44 -5.25 8.64
C ARG A 117 -8.47 -4.84 9.68
N VAL A 118 -9.04 -3.65 9.51
CA VAL A 118 -10.07 -3.13 10.44
C VAL A 118 -11.32 -4.01 10.44
N THR A 119 -11.66 -4.61 9.30
CA THR A 119 -12.76 -5.57 9.13
C THR A 119 -12.29 -7.03 9.20
N GLY A 120 -11.04 -7.26 9.63
CA GLY A 120 -10.40 -8.56 9.68
C GLY A 120 -11.08 -9.55 10.62
N GLY A 121 -10.83 -10.84 10.37
CA GLY A 121 -11.34 -11.93 11.21
C GLY A 121 -10.52 -12.09 12.49
N GLY A 122 -11.16 -12.58 13.56
CA GLY A 122 -10.43 -13.04 14.73
C GLY A 122 -9.83 -14.41 14.48
N TYR A 123 -8.51 -14.52 14.59
CA TYR A 123 -7.79 -15.80 14.50
C TYR A 123 -7.43 -16.30 15.91
N PRO A 124 -7.21 -17.62 16.10
CA PRO A 124 -6.64 -18.12 17.34
C PRO A 124 -5.31 -17.40 17.65
N PRO A 125 -5.07 -17.01 18.91
CA PRO A 125 -3.84 -16.30 19.27
C PRO A 125 -2.62 -17.21 19.14
N ASP A 126 -1.55 -16.69 18.54
CA ASP A 126 -0.25 -17.38 18.42
C ASP A 126 0.67 -17.08 19.62
N TYR A 127 0.39 -15.99 20.35
CA TYR A 127 1.23 -15.50 21.44
C TYR A 127 0.43 -15.41 22.74
N GLU A 128 1.07 -15.79 23.84
CA GLU A 128 0.50 -15.67 25.19
C GLU A 128 0.42 -14.21 25.65
N ASP A 129 -0.44 -13.94 26.63
CA ASP A 129 -0.54 -12.63 27.28
C ASP A 129 0.82 -12.22 27.88
N GLY A 130 1.26 -11.00 27.54
CA GLY A 130 2.53 -10.43 28.01
C GLY A 130 3.74 -10.72 27.10
N ASP A 131 3.62 -11.56 26.06
CA ASP A 131 4.64 -11.62 25.01
C ASP A 131 4.67 -10.25 24.29
N PRO A 132 5.85 -9.62 24.08
CA PRO A 132 5.95 -8.34 23.37
C PRO A 132 5.41 -8.37 21.94
N ARG A 133 5.14 -9.56 21.37
CA ARG A 133 4.55 -9.76 20.04
C ARG A 133 3.04 -10.04 20.09
N SER A 134 2.42 -10.10 21.27
CA SER A 134 1.00 -10.43 21.42
C SER A 134 0.05 -9.46 20.73
N TRP A 135 0.50 -8.24 20.42
CA TRP A 135 -0.22 -7.28 19.57
C TRP A 135 -0.58 -7.85 18.19
N ARG A 136 0.16 -8.86 17.71
CA ARG A 136 -0.12 -9.56 16.44
C ARG A 136 -1.35 -10.46 16.51
N ASN A 137 -1.82 -10.83 17.71
CA ASN A 137 -3.04 -11.63 17.86
C ASN A 137 -4.31 -10.88 17.42
N GLU A 138 -4.25 -9.55 17.36
CA GLU A 138 -5.33 -8.70 16.81
C GLU A 138 -5.19 -8.47 15.29
N CYS A 139 -4.13 -9.00 14.67
CA CYS A 139 -3.89 -8.94 13.24
C CYS A 139 -4.38 -10.21 12.54
N GLU A 140 -4.26 -10.25 11.22
CA GLU A 140 -4.42 -11.49 10.45
C GLU A 140 -3.34 -12.51 10.84
N ASP A 141 -3.61 -13.81 10.61
CA ASP A 141 -2.76 -14.96 10.95
C ASP A 141 -1.44 -15.05 10.16
N ARG A 142 -0.95 -13.92 9.65
CA ARG A 142 0.09 -13.86 8.64
C ARG A 142 1.17 -12.85 8.97
N THR A 143 2.27 -13.36 9.51
CA THR A 143 3.54 -12.63 9.69
C THR A 143 4.58 -13.10 8.67
N LEU A 144 5.19 -12.18 7.93
CA LEU A 144 6.29 -12.47 6.99
C LEU A 144 7.43 -11.46 7.11
N LYS A 145 8.60 -11.76 6.55
CA LYS A 145 9.60 -10.70 6.31
C LYS A 145 9.01 -9.69 5.32
N LEU A 146 9.35 -8.41 5.50
CA LEU A 146 8.87 -7.34 4.63
C LEU A 146 9.17 -7.64 3.14
N GLU A 147 10.36 -8.17 2.86
CA GLU A 147 10.77 -8.51 1.49
C GLU A 147 9.86 -9.58 0.86
N ASP A 148 9.57 -10.67 1.58
CA ASP A 148 8.72 -11.75 1.09
C ASP A 148 7.32 -11.23 0.81
N PHE A 149 6.77 -10.44 1.74
CA PHE A 149 5.45 -9.84 1.58
C PHE A 149 5.38 -8.92 0.35
N LEU A 150 6.40 -8.07 0.15
CA LEU A 150 6.48 -7.20 -1.03
C LEU A 150 6.66 -8.01 -2.33
N ASN A 151 7.39 -9.11 -2.29
CA ASN A 151 7.59 -9.98 -3.46
C ASN A 151 6.29 -10.67 -3.88
N GLU A 152 5.44 -11.06 -2.93
CA GLU A 152 4.11 -11.57 -3.25
C GLU A 152 3.20 -10.51 -3.88
N TRP A 153 3.21 -9.29 -3.36
CA TRP A 153 2.44 -8.19 -3.95
C TRP A 153 2.91 -7.88 -5.36
N LYS A 154 4.22 -7.86 -5.59
CA LYS A 154 4.79 -7.74 -6.95
C LYS A 154 4.32 -8.89 -7.83
N ALA A 155 4.34 -10.13 -7.36
CA ALA A 155 3.87 -11.28 -8.11
C ALA A 155 2.39 -11.16 -8.50
N LYS A 156 1.53 -10.60 -7.62
CA LYS A 156 0.12 -10.34 -7.93
C LYS A 156 -0.08 -9.31 -9.04
N HIS A 157 0.75 -8.27 -9.10
CA HIS A 157 0.76 -7.32 -10.22
C HIS A 157 1.33 -7.95 -11.50
N GLN A 158 2.42 -8.72 -11.40
CA GLN A 158 3.06 -9.38 -12.54
C GLN A 158 2.16 -10.42 -13.20
N THR A 159 1.37 -11.15 -12.42
CA THR A 159 0.38 -12.13 -12.89
C THR A 159 -0.97 -11.50 -13.19
N ILE A 160 -1.11 -10.18 -13.01
CA ILE A 160 -2.36 -9.44 -13.22
C ILE A 160 -3.49 -9.99 -12.33
N THR A 161 -3.17 -10.68 -11.23
CA THR A 161 -4.15 -11.04 -10.19
C THR A 161 -4.72 -9.76 -9.57
N TRP A 162 -3.90 -8.73 -9.49
CA TRP A 162 -4.28 -7.36 -9.17
C TRP A 162 -4.14 -6.51 -10.42
N MET A 163 -5.29 -6.21 -11.03
CA MET A 163 -5.34 -5.44 -12.27
C MET A 163 -5.60 -3.97 -11.95
N SER A 164 -4.65 -3.10 -12.30
CA SER A 164 -4.86 -1.66 -12.15
C SER A 164 -5.80 -1.17 -13.26
N LEU A 165 -7.02 -0.74 -12.89
CA LEU A 165 -8.00 -0.16 -13.80
C LEU A 165 -8.30 1.28 -13.40
N THR A 166 -8.73 2.09 -14.38
CA THR A 166 -9.16 3.47 -14.11
C THR A 166 -10.63 3.63 -14.48
N LEU A 167 -11.54 3.30 -13.56
CA LEU A 167 -12.99 3.48 -13.73
C LEU A 167 -13.42 4.87 -13.24
N GLY A 168 -12.80 5.92 -13.81
CA GLY A 168 -12.95 7.31 -13.35
C GLY A 168 -12.08 7.69 -12.14
N HIS A 169 -11.51 6.69 -11.45
CA HIS A 169 -10.48 6.84 -10.42
C HIS A 169 -9.55 5.60 -10.44
N PRO A 170 -8.29 5.71 -10.00
CA PRO A 170 -7.38 4.57 -9.95
C PRO A 170 -7.88 3.53 -8.95
N GLU A 171 -8.17 2.33 -9.44
CA GLU A 171 -8.59 1.18 -8.65
C GLU A 171 -7.71 -0.03 -8.97
N ILE A 172 -7.54 -0.90 -7.99
CA ILE A 172 -7.06 -2.26 -8.24
C ILE A 172 -8.27 -3.14 -8.27
N TRP A 173 -8.57 -3.72 -9.43
CA TRP A 173 -9.60 -4.72 -9.59
C TRP A 173 -9.03 -6.09 -9.24
N TRP A 174 -9.78 -6.84 -8.44
CA TRP A 174 -9.49 -8.23 -8.09
C TRP A 174 -10.79 -9.01 -8.15
N ILE A 175 -10.70 -10.26 -8.57
CA ILE A 175 -11.87 -11.13 -8.66
C ILE A 175 -11.94 -12.05 -7.46
N ASP A 176 -13.08 -12.00 -6.77
CA ASP A 176 -13.55 -13.16 -6.03
C ASP A 176 -14.19 -14.13 -7.03
N TYR A 177 -13.46 -15.19 -7.36
CA TYR A 177 -13.88 -16.21 -8.34
C TYR A 177 -15.18 -16.93 -7.94
N ARG A 178 -15.71 -16.67 -6.73
CA ARG A 178 -16.93 -17.26 -6.20
C ARG A 178 -18.18 -16.41 -6.44
N SER A 179 -18.05 -15.13 -6.80
CA SER A 179 -19.19 -14.20 -6.77
C SER A 179 -19.88 -13.97 -8.12
N ASP A 180 -19.15 -14.08 -9.25
CA ASP A 180 -19.71 -13.77 -10.58
C ASP A 180 -18.93 -14.48 -11.71
N PRO A 181 -19.52 -15.51 -12.36
CA PRO A 181 -18.88 -16.24 -13.46
C PRO A 181 -18.59 -15.40 -14.70
N GLN A 182 -19.42 -14.39 -14.99
CA GLN A 182 -19.25 -13.55 -16.18
C GLN A 182 -18.05 -12.62 -15.99
N LYS A 183 -17.98 -11.89 -14.86
CA LYS A 183 -16.82 -11.06 -14.55
C LYS A 183 -15.53 -11.86 -14.49
N THR A 184 -15.62 -13.10 -13.98
CA THR A 184 -14.48 -14.04 -13.97
C THR A 184 -13.97 -14.32 -15.38
N THR A 185 -14.87 -14.50 -16.35
CA THR A 185 -14.51 -14.72 -17.75
C THR A 185 -13.88 -13.47 -18.36
N GLU A 186 -14.54 -12.31 -18.22
CA GLU A 186 -14.06 -11.03 -18.75
C GLU A 186 -12.64 -10.70 -18.24
N PHE A 187 -12.38 -10.88 -16.94
CA PHE A 187 -11.07 -10.63 -16.37
C PHE A 187 -9.99 -11.57 -16.92
N ARG A 188 -10.31 -12.86 -17.12
CA ARG A 188 -9.37 -13.81 -17.72
C ARG A 188 -9.01 -13.42 -19.15
N GLU A 189 -9.99 -13.02 -19.95
CA GLU A 189 -9.76 -12.56 -21.32
C GLU A 189 -8.86 -11.31 -21.34
N ILE A 190 -9.11 -10.34 -20.46
CA ILE A 190 -8.25 -9.15 -20.33
C ILE A 190 -6.83 -9.55 -19.89
N GLN A 191 -6.69 -10.45 -18.92
CA GLN A 191 -5.38 -10.96 -18.50
C GLN A 191 -4.63 -11.62 -19.66
N GLU A 192 -5.30 -12.45 -20.46
CA GLU A 192 -4.73 -13.10 -21.64
C GLU A 192 -4.27 -12.08 -22.68
N ILE A 193 -5.08 -11.06 -22.97
CA ILE A 193 -4.71 -9.96 -23.88
C ILE A 193 -3.44 -9.25 -23.39
N ILE A 194 -3.37 -8.89 -22.11
CA ILE A 194 -2.23 -8.15 -21.56
C ILE A 194 -0.95 -9.01 -21.60
N HIS A 195 -1.06 -10.31 -21.26
CA HIS A 195 0.08 -11.23 -21.32
C HIS A 195 0.54 -11.51 -22.76
N ALA A 196 -0.39 -11.67 -23.71
CA ALA A 196 -0.07 -11.84 -25.13
C ALA A 196 0.70 -10.62 -25.69
N ASN A 197 0.52 -9.45 -25.08
CA ASN A 197 1.23 -8.22 -25.41
C ASN A 197 2.53 -8.01 -24.61
N GLY A 198 3.08 -9.06 -23.99
CA GLY A 198 4.43 -9.05 -23.43
C GLY A 198 4.55 -8.65 -21.95
N TRP A 199 3.44 -8.49 -21.23
CA TRP A 199 3.49 -8.26 -19.77
C TRP A 199 4.04 -9.49 -19.03
N PRO A 200 4.90 -9.32 -18.01
CA PRO A 200 5.34 -8.06 -17.38
C PRO A 200 6.68 -7.49 -17.88
N VAL A 201 7.35 -8.16 -18.83
CA VAL A 201 8.75 -7.86 -19.17
C VAL A 201 8.86 -6.92 -20.38
N ASP A 202 8.34 -7.34 -21.53
CA ASP A 202 8.45 -6.65 -22.81
C ASP A 202 7.10 -6.11 -23.27
N PHE A 203 6.40 -5.42 -22.35
CA PHE A 203 5.01 -5.02 -22.54
C PHE A 203 4.83 -3.96 -23.64
N ASN A 204 4.14 -4.33 -24.72
CA ASN A 204 3.73 -3.42 -25.78
C ASN A 204 2.42 -2.71 -25.41
N ARG A 205 2.56 -1.58 -24.71
CA ARG A 205 1.42 -0.77 -24.24
C ARG A 205 0.46 -0.35 -25.35
N GLU A 206 0.98 0.10 -26.50
CA GLU A 206 0.12 0.66 -27.56
C GLU A 206 -0.64 -0.43 -28.30
N GLU A 207 -0.01 -1.57 -28.58
CA GLU A 207 -0.67 -2.72 -29.18
C GLU A 207 -1.72 -3.31 -28.23
N CYS A 208 -1.36 -3.50 -26.95
CA CYS A 208 -2.31 -3.97 -25.94
C CYS A 208 -3.54 -3.06 -25.85
N LYS A 209 -3.33 -1.74 -25.88
CA LYS A 209 -4.42 -0.77 -25.87
C LYS A 209 -5.32 -0.93 -27.10
N GLN A 210 -4.75 -1.09 -28.30
CA GLN A 210 -5.53 -1.30 -29.52
C GLN A 210 -6.35 -2.59 -29.47
N VAL A 211 -5.80 -3.68 -28.92
CA VAL A 211 -6.54 -4.94 -28.75
C VAL A 211 -7.70 -4.74 -27.77
N LEU A 212 -7.46 -4.09 -26.63
CA LEU A 212 -8.50 -3.82 -25.63
C LEU A 212 -9.59 -2.86 -26.14
N GLU A 213 -9.26 -1.88 -26.98
CA GLU A 213 -10.26 -0.97 -27.59
C GLU A 213 -11.18 -1.69 -28.59
N ASN A 214 -10.73 -2.82 -29.16
CA ASN A 214 -11.51 -3.65 -30.08
C ASN A 214 -12.11 -4.90 -29.42
N TRP A 215 -11.84 -5.12 -28.13
CA TRP A 215 -12.40 -6.22 -27.35
C TRP A 215 -13.86 -5.89 -27.04
N ASN A 216 -14.76 -6.60 -27.71
CA ASN A 216 -16.21 -6.51 -27.49
C ASN A 216 -16.65 -7.73 -26.68
N VAL A 217 -17.38 -7.48 -25.58
CA VAL A 217 -18.11 -8.48 -24.78
C VAL A 217 -19.57 -8.51 -25.20
#